data_AF-A0A167W409-F1
#
_entry.id   AF-A0A167W409-F1
#
_cell.length_a   1.000
_cell.length_b   1.000
_cell.length_c   1.000
_cell.angle_alpha   90.00
_cell.angle_beta   90.00
_cell.angle_gamma   90.00
#
_symmetry.space_group_name_H-M   'P 1'
#
loop_
_entity.id
_entity.type
_entity.pdbx_description
1 polymer ?
#
loop_
_entity_poly.entity_id
_entity_poly.type
_entity_poly.pdbx_seq_one_letter_code
_entity_poly.pdbx_strand_id
1 'polypeptide(L)'
;MDYVKNVVNPIRNVAPRDTIRGLREDWGHEQADVLLLEGEIHYGRKPASLRFTSAANRDVFSSLVLHSIRATQNVYDLADKLALRMFKMNEGRMWMSAHMRRGDFIRTNWVMADSIEAHFGRVKAHFDQGRKTLRAMEGSVLHPYDIPGAVADQSIARLRAPAGSDKVYLATDERDPNNIKYLTEHGAVLVASLLTYEDRQDFGWGLVLTDILGLVEQAVLAKSTYFYAHALSSYAGGAVNMRAVAGLDPRTAIID
;
A
#
# COMPACT_ATOMS: atom_id res chain seq x y z
N MET A 1 -9.15 -8.42 8.55
CA MET A 1 -7.94 -9.11 9.05
C MET A 1 -7.17 -8.14 9.92
N ASP A 2 -6.85 -8.53 11.15
CA ASP A 2 -6.26 -7.63 12.16
C ASP A 2 -4.78 -7.27 11.87
N TYR A 3 -4.18 -7.93 10.87
CA TYR A 3 -2.79 -7.73 10.49
C TYR A 3 -2.55 -6.53 9.59
N VAL A 4 -3.54 -6.14 8.78
CA VAL A 4 -3.38 -5.03 7.82
C VAL A 4 -3.26 -3.71 8.57
N LYS A 5 -2.14 -3.02 8.40
CA LYS A 5 -1.84 -1.76 9.09
C LYS A 5 -2.39 -0.53 8.36
N ASN A 6 -3.69 -0.49 8.08
CA ASN A 6 -4.37 0.68 7.51
C ASN A 6 -5.41 1.27 8.48
N VAL A 7 -5.69 2.57 8.37
CA VAL A 7 -6.71 3.25 9.21
C VAL A 7 -8.05 3.39 8.51
N VAL A 8 -8.12 3.03 7.23
CA VAL A 8 -9.32 3.15 6.39
C VAL A 8 -10.33 2.03 6.65
N ASN A 9 -9.88 0.90 7.22
CA ASN A 9 -10.75 -0.20 7.64
C ASN A 9 -10.68 -0.37 9.16
N PRO A 10 -11.49 0.36 9.94
CA PRO A 10 -11.40 0.32 11.39
C PRO A 10 -11.81 -1.05 11.95
N ILE A 11 -10.94 -1.64 12.76
CA ILE A 11 -11.21 -2.90 13.46
C ILE A 11 -12.08 -2.62 14.69
N ARG A 12 -13.22 -3.30 14.80
CA ARG A 12 -14.10 -3.24 15.98
C ARG A 12 -13.70 -4.33 16.98
N ASN A 13 -13.56 -3.97 18.25
CA ASN A 13 -13.37 -4.95 19.33
C ASN A 13 -14.29 -4.60 20.51
N VAL A 14 -14.53 -5.61 21.34
CA VAL A 14 -15.26 -5.48 22.59
C VAL A 14 -14.28 -5.80 23.73
N ALA A 15 -14.35 -5.04 24.81
CA ALA A 15 -13.56 -5.27 26.01
C ALA A 15 -14.42 -4.92 27.25
N PRO A 16 -14.22 -5.62 28.38
CA PRO A 16 -14.80 -5.20 29.66
C PRO A 16 -14.36 -3.78 30.04
N ARG A 17 -15.28 -2.95 30.52
CA ARG A 17 -15.02 -1.52 30.80
C ARG A 17 -13.87 -1.31 31.80
N ASP A 18 -13.79 -2.16 32.81
CA ASP A 18 -12.76 -2.20 33.84
C ASP A 18 -11.35 -2.55 33.33
N THR A 19 -11.25 -3.15 32.14
CA THR A 19 -9.96 -3.47 31.48
C THR A 19 -9.46 -2.35 30.56
N ILE A 20 -10.29 -1.33 30.29
CA ILE A 20 -9.89 -0.21 29.44
C ILE A 20 -8.95 0.70 30.25
N ARG A 21 -7.76 0.95 29.68
CA ARG A 21 -6.79 1.93 30.18
C ARG A 21 -6.65 3.02 29.14
N GLY A 22 -6.74 4.26 29.59
CA GLY A 22 -6.84 5.41 28.72
C GLY A 22 -5.50 6.13 28.61
N LEU A 23 -5.03 6.34 27.39
CA LEU A 23 -3.72 6.97 27.15
C LEU A 23 -3.64 8.37 27.78
N ARG A 24 -4.74 9.13 27.74
CA ARG A 24 -4.78 10.49 28.30
C ARG A 24 -4.85 10.48 29.82
N GLU A 25 -5.54 9.51 30.40
CA GLU A 25 -5.62 9.32 31.84
C GLU A 25 -4.25 8.91 32.41
N ASP A 26 -3.56 8.01 31.71
CA ASP A 26 -2.25 7.50 32.13
C ASP A 26 -1.11 8.50 31.87
N TRP A 27 -1.18 9.33 30.80
CA TRP A 27 -0.04 10.15 30.37
C TRP A 27 -0.37 11.62 30.03
N GLY A 28 -1.64 12.04 30.07
CA GLY A 28 -2.05 13.38 29.64
C GLY A 28 -1.63 14.51 30.60
N HIS A 29 -1.05 14.15 31.74
CA HIS A 29 -0.45 15.10 32.68
C HIS A 29 1.03 15.38 32.36
N GLU A 30 1.68 14.54 31.56
CA GLU A 30 3.06 14.73 31.13
C GLU A 30 3.19 15.99 30.27
N GLN A 31 4.19 16.83 30.59
CA GLN A 31 4.47 18.08 29.89
C GLN A 31 5.70 17.97 28.98
N ALA A 32 6.31 16.78 28.87
CA ALA A 32 7.45 16.56 28.02
C ALA A 32 7.07 16.69 26.54
N ASP A 33 7.92 17.33 25.75
CA ASP A 33 7.71 17.47 24.30
C ASP A 33 7.75 16.12 23.57
N VAL A 34 8.47 15.15 24.12
CA VAL A 34 8.63 13.80 23.57
C VAL A 34 8.46 12.77 24.68
N LEU A 35 7.49 11.88 24.50
CA LEU A 35 7.29 10.71 25.35
C LEU A 35 7.75 9.46 24.60
N LEU A 36 8.71 8.74 25.16
CA LEU A 36 9.15 7.44 24.65
C LEU A 36 8.44 6.33 25.42
N LEU A 37 7.66 5.51 24.70
CA LEU A 37 7.00 4.34 25.26
C LEU A 37 7.71 3.09 24.76
N GLU A 38 8.29 2.32 25.69
CA GLU A 38 8.92 1.03 25.37
C GLU A 38 7.87 -0.09 25.30
N GLY A 39 7.99 -0.94 24.27
CA GLY A 39 7.17 -2.15 24.13
C GLY A 39 6.86 -2.55 22.69
N GLU A 40 6.30 -3.74 22.52
CA GLU A 40 5.88 -4.27 21.22
C GLU A 40 4.56 -3.64 20.76
N ILE A 41 4.65 -2.73 19.78
CA ILE A 41 3.53 -1.97 19.21
C ILE A 41 3.11 -2.45 17.80
N HIS A 42 3.80 -3.44 17.25
CA HIS A 42 3.66 -3.91 15.88
C HIS A 42 2.93 -5.25 15.79
N TYR A 43 3.45 -6.34 16.38
CA TYR A 43 2.88 -7.68 16.21
C TYR A 43 1.57 -7.88 17.00
N GLY A 44 0.50 -8.32 16.32
CA GLY A 44 -0.82 -8.54 16.94
C GLY A 44 -1.52 -7.26 17.45
N ARG A 45 -0.98 -6.08 17.13
CA ARG A 45 -1.54 -4.79 17.53
C ARG A 45 -2.28 -4.11 16.37
N LYS A 46 -3.12 -3.12 16.67
CA LYS A 46 -3.76 -2.28 15.65
C LYS A 46 -2.75 -1.31 15.03
N PRO A 47 -3.05 -0.71 13.85
CA PRO A 47 -2.34 0.50 13.41
C PRO A 47 -2.24 1.51 14.57
N ALA A 48 -1.00 1.91 14.90
CA ALA A 48 -0.64 2.77 16.03
C ALA A 48 -1.05 2.29 17.44
N SER A 49 -1.53 1.06 17.62
CA SER A 49 -1.89 0.47 18.92
C SER A 49 -2.98 1.20 19.73
N LEU A 50 -3.68 2.18 19.15
CA LEU A 50 -4.73 2.94 19.83
C LEU A 50 -6.12 2.28 19.71
N ARG A 51 -6.93 2.44 20.76
CA ARG A 51 -8.35 2.07 20.77
C ARG A 51 -9.17 3.33 21.04
N PHE A 52 -10.24 3.52 20.26
CA PHE A 52 -11.12 4.66 20.37
C PHE A 52 -12.49 4.21 20.86
N THR A 53 -13.04 4.91 21.85
CA THR A 53 -14.38 4.67 22.40
C THR A 53 -15.48 5.46 21.66
N SER A 54 -15.11 6.38 20.76
CA SER A 54 -16.02 7.15 19.91
C SER A 54 -15.53 7.20 18.47
N ALA A 55 -16.48 7.29 17.52
CA ALA A 55 -16.18 7.46 16.10
C ALA A 55 -15.45 8.79 15.83
N ALA A 56 -15.87 9.88 16.48
CA ALA A 56 -15.25 11.19 16.31
C ALA A 56 -13.74 11.20 16.63
N ASN A 57 -13.33 10.58 17.76
CA ASN A 57 -11.91 10.54 18.13
C ASN A 57 -11.10 9.62 17.22
N ARG A 58 -11.70 8.51 16.77
CA ARG A 58 -11.10 7.66 15.73
C ARG A 58 -10.87 8.46 14.46
N ASP A 59 -11.83 9.27 14.03
CA ASP A 59 -11.76 10.01 12.77
C ASP A 59 -10.71 11.13 12.81
N VAL A 60 -10.51 11.77 13.97
CA VAL A 60 -9.38 12.68 14.20
C VAL A 60 -8.06 11.96 13.99
N PHE A 61 -7.88 10.78 14.59
CA PHE A 61 -6.67 9.99 14.42
C PHE A 61 -6.48 9.51 12.97
N SER A 62 -7.52 9.00 12.33
CA SER A 62 -7.47 8.59 10.92
C SER A 62 -7.09 9.76 10.03
N SER A 63 -7.66 10.95 10.27
CA SER A 63 -7.31 12.17 9.53
C SER A 63 -5.83 12.55 9.68
N LEU A 64 -5.27 12.44 10.89
CA LEU A 64 -3.84 12.69 11.13
C LEU A 64 -2.97 11.71 10.31
N VAL A 65 -3.28 10.42 10.36
CA VAL A 65 -2.52 9.40 9.63
C VAL A 65 -2.65 9.57 8.11
N LEU A 66 -3.83 9.91 7.62
CA LEU A 66 -4.12 10.00 6.18
C LEU A 66 -3.61 11.30 5.56
N HIS A 67 -3.63 12.42 6.30
CA HIS A 67 -3.38 13.74 5.72
C HIS A 67 -2.15 14.45 6.29
N SER A 68 -1.69 14.10 7.50
CA SER A 68 -0.57 14.80 8.16
C SER A 68 0.73 14.00 8.16
N ILE A 69 0.67 12.67 8.19
CA ILE A 69 1.86 11.80 8.09
C ILE A 69 2.12 11.51 6.61
N ARG A 70 2.95 12.34 5.96
CA ARG A 70 3.24 12.25 4.53
C ARG A 70 4.74 12.18 4.28
N ALA A 71 5.11 11.48 3.21
CA ALA A 71 6.48 11.52 2.72
C ALA A 71 6.81 12.92 2.17
N THR A 72 8.09 13.20 1.97
CA THR A 72 8.56 14.44 1.34
C THR A 72 8.08 14.53 -0.11
N GLN A 73 7.92 15.75 -0.64
CA GLN A 73 7.33 15.97 -1.97
C GLN A 73 8.07 15.24 -3.10
N ASN A 74 9.40 15.16 -3.03
CA ASN A 74 10.23 14.43 -4.00
C ASN A 74 9.88 12.93 -4.10
N VAL A 75 9.37 12.30 -3.04
CA VAL A 75 8.86 10.91 -3.08
C VAL A 75 7.64 10.82 -3.98
N TYR A 76 6.70 11.74 -3.83
CA TYR A 76 5.49 11.77 -4.65
C TYR A 76 5.80 12.13 -6.10
N ASP A 77 6.66 13.13 -6.34
CA ASP A 77 7.07 13.56 -7.68
C ASP A 77 7.72 12.40 -8.46
N LEU A 78 8.62 11.66 -7.80
CA LEU A 78 9.21 10.48 -8.42
C LEU A 78 8.17 9.38 -8.64
N ALA A 79 7.30 9.12 -7.67
CA ALA A 79 6.23 8.13 -7.83
C ALA A 79 5.30 8.47 -9.01
N ASP A 80 5.02 9.76 -9.25
CA ASP A 80 4.27 10.24 -10.41
C ASP A 80 5.00 9.95 -11.73
N LYS A 81 6.31 10.23 -11.80
CA LYS A 81 7.14 9.87 -12.97
C LYS A 81 7.07 8.37 -13.26
N LEU A 82 7.20 7.52 -12.24
CA LEU A 82 7.18 6.06 -12.38
C LEU A 82 5.80 5.53 -12.76
N ALA A 83 4.72 6.05 -12.15
CA ALA A 83 3.35 5.71 -12.50
C ALA A 83 3.00 6.12 -13.94
N LEU A 84 3.48 7.29 -14.40
CA LEU A 84 3.31 7.72 -15.79
C LEU A 84 4.01 6.78 -16.77
N ARG A 85 5.19 6.25 -16.41
CA ARG A 85 5.89 5.24 -17.24
C ARG A 85 5.10 3.94 -17.31
N MET A 86 4.55 3.46 -16.20
CA MET A 86 3.64 2.29 -16.19
C MET A 86 2.41 2.52 -17.07
N PHE A 87 1.77 3.69 -16.94
CA PHE A 87 0.61 4.06 -17.75
C PHE A 87 0.94 4.08 -19.25
N LYS A 88 2.08 4.69 -19.64
CA LYS A 88 2.56 4.71 -21.02
C LYS A 88 2.91 3.31 -21.54
N MET A 89 3.54 2.47 -20.73
CA MET A 89 3.90 1.10 -21.09
C MET A 89 2.67 0.23 -21.38
N ASN A 90 1.53 0.56 -20.75
CA ASN A 90 0.24 -0.07 -21.00
C ASN A 90 -0.67 0.76 -21.93
N GLU A 91 -0.08 1.59 -22.79
CA GLU A 91 -0.79 2.36 -23.83
C GLU A 91 -1.95 3.23 -23.29
N GLY A 92 -1.78 3.77 -22.09
CA GLY A 92 -2.77 4.61 -21.43
C GLY A 92 -3.99 3.86 -20.89
N ARG A 93 -3.90 2.53 -20.72
CA ARG A 93 -4.91 1.75 -19.99
C ARG A 93 -4.72 1.88 -18.48
N MET A 94 -5.76 1.48 -17.75
CA MET A 94 -5.61 1.13 -16.34
C MET A 94 -4.45 0.13 -16.18
N TRP A 95 -3.72 0.22 -15.07
CA TRP A 95 -2.62 -0.70 -14.77
C TRP A 95 -2.72 -1.24 -13.35
N MET A 96 -2.10 -2.38 -13.11
CA MET A 96 -2.22 -3.11 -11.84
C MET A 96 -0.86 -3.20 -11.16
N SER A 97 -0.89 -3.30 -9.84
CA SER A 97 0.30 -3.48 -9.05
C SER A 97 0.12 -4.49 -7.92
N ALA A 98 1.24 -5.06 -7.47
CA ALA A 98 1.25 -5.86 -6.26
C ALA A 98 2.48 -5.61 -5.40
N HIS A 99 2.35 -5.88 -4.10
CA HIS A 99 3.48 -6.01 -3.20
C HIS A 99 3.68 -7.48 -2.83
N MET A 100 4.86 -8.00 -3.14
CA MET A 100 5.27 -9.38 -2.86
C MET A 100 6.44 -9.35 -1.88
N ARG A 101 6.17 -9.53 -0.59
CA ARG A 101 7.19 -9.59 0.45
C ARG A 101 7.81 -11.00 0.49
N ARG A 102 9.14 -11.10 0.38
CA ARG A 102 9.89 -12.36 0.46
C ARG A 102 11.02 -12.30 1.47
N GLY A 103 11.93 -11.33 1.36
CA GLY A 103 13.24 -11.27 2.02
C GLY A 103 13.31 -11.91 3.42
N ASP A 104 12.96 -11.16 4.46
CA ASP A 104 12.94 -11.69 5.82
C ASP A 104 11.82 -12.73 6.07
N PHE A 105 10.73 -12.65 5.28
CA PHE A 105 9.57 -13.53 5.38
C PHE A 105 9.88 -15.00 5.06
N ILE A 106 10.87 -15.26 4.20
CA ILE A 106 11.39 -16.61 3.97
C ILE A 106 12.00 -17.18 5.25
N ARG A 107 12.76 -16.36 5.99
CA ARG A 107 13.44 -16.81 7.23
C ARG A 107 12.47 -17.00 8.39
N THR A 108 11.37 -16.24 8.42
CA THR A 108 10.35 -16.31 9.47
C THR A 108 9.18 -17.24 9.12
N ASN A 109 9.22 -17.92 7.97
CA ASN A 109 8.13 -18.74 7.45
C ASN A 109 6.78 -17.98 7.34
N TRP A 110 6.85 -16.70 7.00
CA TRP A 110 5.71 -15.81 6.74
C TRP A 110 5.44 -15.63 5.24
N VAL A 111 6.23 -16.29 4.39
CA VAL A 111 6.05 -16.24 2.94
C VAL A 111 4.77 -16.99 2.54
N MET A 112 4.04 -16.43 1.57
CA MET A 112 2.77 -17.02 1.11
C MET A 112 2.93 -18.25 0.22
N ALA A 113 4.14 -18.46 -0.28
CA ALA A 113 4.56 -19.66 -0.98
C ALA A 113 6.09 -19.73 -1.04
N ASP A 114 6.63 -20.93 -0.90
CA ASP A 114 8.07 -21.15 -0.76
C ASP A 114 8.84 -20.76 -2.04
N SER A 115 8.30 -21.11 -3.22
CA SER A 115 8.95 -20.83 -4.51
C SER A 115 8.54 -19.46 -5.09
N ILE A 116 9.38 -18.91 -5.97
CA ILE A 116 9.09 -17.65 -6.67
C ILE A 116 7.91 -17.82 -7.63
N GLU A 117 7.84 -18.96 -8.32
CA GLU A 117 6.81 -19.31 -9.29
C GLU A 117 5.46 -19.46 -8.62
N ALA A 118 5.42 -20.13 -7.47
CA ALA A 118 4.20 -20.32 -6.71
C ALA A 118 3.66 -18.99 -6.15
N HIS A 119 4.53 -18.16 -5.58
CA HIS A 119 4.13 -16.86 -5.04
C HIS A 119 3.65 -15.92 -6.16
N PHE A 120 4.41 -15.83 -7.25
CA PHE A 120 4.00 -15.01 -8.40
C PHE A 120 2.76 -15.58 -9.11
N GLY A 121 2.57 -16.90 -9.10
CA GLY A 121 1.34 -17.56 -9.55
C GLY A 121 0.10 -17.07 -8.79
N ARG A 122 0.19 -16.94 -7.46
CA ARG A 122 -0.88 -16.35 -6.63
C ARG A 122 -1.14 -14.89 -7.01
N VAL A 123 -0.09 -14.09 -7.15
CA VAL A 123 -0.20 -12.67 -7.57
C VAL A 123 -0.92 -12.56 -8.92
N LYS A 124 -0.56 -13.41 -9.90
CA LYS A 124 -1.22 -13.44 -11.21
C LYS A 124 -2.71 -13.82 -11.12
N ALA A 125 -3.07 -14.79 -10.29
CA ALA A 125 -4.47 -15.15 -10.07
C ALA A 125 -5.29 -13.96 -9.53
N HIS A 126 -4.72 -13.17 -8.61
CA HIS A 126 -5.35 -11.93 -8.15
C HIS A 126 -5.41 -10.85 -9.22
N PHE A 127 -4.44 -10.77 -10.14
CA PHE A 127 -4.53 -9.88 -11.30
C PHE A 127 -5.61 -10.31 -12.30
N ASP A 128 -5.83 -11.60 -12.52
CA ASP A 128 -6.92 -12.08 -13.36
C ASP A 128 -8.28 -11.67 -12.79
N GLN A 129 -8.45 -11.76 -11.47
CA GLN A 129 -9.63 -11.24 -10.80
C GLN A 129 -9.70 -9.71 -10.88
N GLY A 130 -8.58 -9.01 -10.68
CA GLY A 130 -8.49 -7.56 -10.79
C GLY A 130 -8.92 -7.03 -12.15
N ARG A 131 -8.50 -7.68 -13.25
CA ARG A 131 -8.95 -7.32 -14.60
C ARG A 131 -10.46 -7.45 -14.77
N LYS A 132 -11.08 -8.49 -14.19
CA LYS A 132 -12.56 -8.65 -14.22
C LYS A 132 -13.24 -7.51 -13.46
N THR A 133 -12.73 -7.18 -12.27
CA THR A 133 -13.24 -6.05 -11.47
C THR A 133 -13.12 -4.73 -12.23
N LEU A 134 -11.96 -4.43 -12.79
CA LEU A 134 -11.73 -3.19 -13.53
C LEU A 134 -12.58 -3.09 -14.81
N ARG A 135 -12.78 -4.20 -15.53
CA ARG A 135 -13.68 -4.22 -16.69
C ARG A 135 -15.13 -3.97 -16.30
N ALA A 136 -15.58 -4.46 -15.15
CA ALA A 136 -16.92 -4.16 -14.65
C ALA A 136 -17.07 -2.71 -14.16
N MET A 137 -15.96 -2.02 -13.87
CA MET A 137 -15.95 -0.64 -13.41
C MET A 137 -15.82 0.40 -14.53
N GLU A 138 -15.38 0.00 -15.71
CA GLU A 138 -15.28 0.86 -16.90
C GLU A 138 -16.67 1.46 -17.22
N GLY A 139 -16.75 2.80 -17.26
CA GLY A 139 -17.99 3.55 -17.45
C GLY A 139 -18.94 3.59 -16.23
N SER A 140 -18.57 2.99 -15.09
CA SER A 140 -19.39 2.99 -13.87
C SER A 140 -19.12 4.20 -12.97
N VAL A 141 -19.97 4.42 -11.97
CA VAL A 141 -19.73 5.38 -10.89
C VAL A 141 -18.82 4.73 -9.85
N LEU A 142 -17.73 5.43 -9.49
CA LEU A 142 -16.82 4.97 -8.44
C LEU A 142 -17.25 5.48 -7.08
N HIS A 143 -17.00 4.68 -6.04
CA HIS A 143 -17.29 5.02 -4.65
C HIS A 143 -16.01 5.17 -3.85
N PRO A 144 -15.86 6.21 -3.02
CA PRO A 144 -14.67 6.37 -2.22
C PRO A 144 -14.66 5.42 -1.01
N TYR A 145 -13.53 5.35 -0.32
CA TYR A 145 -13.47 4.76 1.02
C TYR A 145 -14.31 5.58 2.01
N ASP A 146 -14.80 4.92 3.05
CA ASP A 146 -15.49 5.56 4.18
C ASP A 146 -14.48 6.24 5.13
N ILE A 147 -13.90 7.34 4.66
CA ILE A 147 -12.98 8.19 5.42
C ILE A 147 -13.41 9.67 5.33
N PRO A 148 -13.07 10.51 6.33
CA PRO A 148 -13.42 11.92 6.30
C PRO A 148 -12.90 12.64 5.04
N GLY A 149 -13.78 13.36 4.34
CA GLY A 149 -13.42 14.17 3.17
C GLY A 149 -13.12 13.39 1.89
N ALA A 150 -13.40 12.08 1.84
CA ALA A 150 -13.12 11.27 0.66
C ALA A 150 -13.98 11.68 -0.54
N VAL A 151 -13.33 11.86 -1.69
CA VAL A 151 -13.98 12.08 -2.98
C VAL A 151 -13.43 11.07 -3.96
N ALA A 152 -14.30 10.32 -4.64
CA ALA A 152 -13.87 9.33 -5.61
C ALA A 152 -13.33 10.00 -6.89
N ASP A 153 -12.19 9.51 -7.37
CA ASP A 153 -11.62 9.94 -8.65
C ASP A 153 -12.35 9.28 -9.82
N GLN A 154 -13.38 9.97 -10.33
CA GLN A 154 -14.19 9.49 -11.44
C GLN A 154 -13.44 9.44 -12.77
N SER A 155 -12.25 10.03 -12.88
CA SER A 155 -11.48 10.00 -14.13
C SER A 155 -11.04 8.57 -14.49
N ILE A 156 -10.85 7.73 -13.48
CA ILE A 156 -10.41 6.34 -13.63
C ILE A 156 -11.44 5.51 -14.39
N ALA A 157 -12.73 5.71 -14.14
CA ALA A 157 -13.80 4.97 -14.83
C ALA A 157 -13.84 5.24 -16.34
N ARG A 158 -13.16 6.29 -16.83
CA ARG A 158 -13.04 6.63 -18.26
C ARG A 158 -11.87 5.93 -18.95
N LEU A 159 -10.97 5.32 -18.18
CA LEU A 159 -9.84 4.56 -18.72
C LEU A 159 -10.31 3.17 -19.16
N ARG A 160 -9.66 2.63 -20.18
CA ARG A 160 -9.89 1.24 -20.62
C ARG A 160 -9.30 0.27 -19.61
N ALA A 161 -10.00 -0.83 -19.35
CA ALA A 161 -9.50 -1.90 -18.49
C ALA A 161 -8.18 -2.52 -19.02
N PRO A 162 -7.33 -3.10 -18.15
CA PRO A 162 -6.06 -3.69 -18.57
C PRO A 162 -6.26 -4.89 -19.51
N ALA A 163 -5.40 -5.01 -20.51
CA ALA A 163 -5.32 -6.18 -21.38
C ALA A 163 -4.61 -7.36 -20.69
N GLY A 164 -4.76 -8.57 -21.25
CA GLY A 164 -4.08 -9.76 -20.74
C GLY A 164 -2.55 -9.67 -20.83
N SER A 165 -2.05 -9.01 -21.88
CA SER A 165 -0.62 -8.79 -22.15
C SER A 165 -0.01 -7.60 -21.43
N ASP A 166 -0.82 -6.80 -20.72
CA ASP A 166 -0.33 -5.60 -20.04
C ASP A 166 0.65 -5.96 -18.93
N LYS A 167 1.64 -5.07 -18.78
CA LYS A 167 2.66 -5.18 -17.75
C LYS A 167 2.08 -4.80 -16.39
N VAL A 168 2.59 -5.44 -15.35
CA VAL A 168 2.17 -5.23 -13.97
C VAL A 168 3.35 -4.74 -13.14
N TYR A 169 3.12 -3.76 -12.29
CA TYR A 169 4.17 -3.30 -11.39
C TYR A 169 4.25 -4.22 -10.17
N LEU A 170 5.46 -4.65 -9.81
CA LEU A 170 5.68 -5.52 -8.67
C LEU A 170 6.73 -4.92 -7.74
N ALA A 171 6.31 -4.49 -6.56
CA ALA A 171 7.21 -4.13 -5.47
C ALA A 171 7.58 -5.41 -4.71
N THR A 172 8.87 -5.69 -4.57
CA THR A 172 9.38 -6.89 -3.90
C THR A 172 10.78 -6.63 -3.35
N ASP A 173 11.11 -7.28 -2.25
CA ASP A 173 12.46 -7.27 -1.66
C ASP A 173 13.30 -8.49 -2.08
N GLU A 174 12.87 -9.22 -3.12
CA GLU A 174 13.63 -10.28 -3.78
C GLU A 174 14.94 -9.74 -4.39
N ARG A 175 16.03 -10.49 -4.21
CA ARG A 175 17.39 -10.10 -4.66
C ARG A 175 18.05 -11.17 -5.53
N ASP A 176 17.52 -12.39 -5.56
CA ASP A 176 18.07 -13.46 -6.39
C ASP A 176 17.91 -13.11 -7.88
N PRO A 177 19.01 -13.07 -8.67
CA PRO A 177 18.95 -12.70 -10.08
C PRO A 177 18.09 -13.62 -10.95
N ASN A 178 18.03 -14.91 -10.64
CA ASN A 178 17.20 -15.88 -11.39
C ASN A 178 15.72 -15.64 -11.09
N ASN A 179 15.38 -15.38 -9.83
CA ASN A 179 14.01 -15.01 -9.45
C ASN A 179 13.58 -13.69 -10.11
N ILE A 180 14.44 -12.68 -10.09
CA ILE A 180 14.17 -11.39 -10.76
C ILE A 180 13.98 -11.57 -12.26
N LYS A 181 14.84 -12.36 -12.90
CA LYS A 181 14.72 -12.69 -14.32
C LYS A 181 13.40 -13.39 -14.62
N TYR A 182 13.04 -14.40 -13.82
CA TYR A 182 11.76 -15.09 -13.95
C TYR A 182 10.58 -14.11 -13.88
N LEU A 183 10.56 -13.21 -12.89
CA LEU A 183 9.48 -12.22 -12.73
C LEU A 183 9.36 -11.31 -13.96
N THR A 184 10.48 -10.78 -14.46
CA THR A 184 10.49 -9.84 -15.58
C THR A 184 10.12 -10.50 -16.91
N GLU A 185 10.59 -11.73 -17.16
CA GLU A 185 10.17 -12.55 -18.32
C GLU A 185 8.66 -12.83 -18.33
N HIS A 186 8.04 -12.88 -17.15
CA HIS A 186 6.60 -13.11 -16.98
C HIS A 186 5.79 -11.81 -16.78
N GLY A 187 6.33 -10.67 -17.22
CA GLY A 187 5.57 -9.43 -17.35
C GLY A 187 5.53 -8.53 -16.11
N ALA A 188 6.28 -8.87 -15.04
CA ALA A 188 6.47 -7.98 -13.91
C ALA A 188 7.46 -6.86 -14.26
N VAL A 189 7.14 -5.64 -13.83
CA VAL A 189 7.99 -4.47 -13.93
C VAL A 189 8.42 -4.10 -12.52
N LEU A 190 9.73 -4.10 -12.29
CA LEU A 190 10.33 -3.78 -10.99
C LEU A 190 10.80 -2.34 -10.97
N VAL A 191 10.94 -1.74 -9.79
CA VAL A 191 11.40 -0.34 -9.65
C VAL A 191 12.73 -0.09 -10.36
N ALA A 192 13.65 -1.06 -10.32
CA ALA A 192 14.96 -0.97 -10.98
C ALA A 192 14.85 -0.78 -12.51
N SER A 193 13.79 -1.28 -13.13
CA SER A 193 13.53 -1.12 -14.57
C SER A 193 12.80 0.18 -14.93
N LEU A 194 12.20 0.85 -13.94
CA LEU A 194 11.52 2.13 -14.14
C LEU A 194 12.42 3.32 -13.82
N LEU A 195 13.38 3.18 -12.90
CA LEU A 195 14.30 4.23 -12.52
C LEU A 195 15.33 4.51 -13.61
N THR A 196 15.41 5.76 -14.04
CA THR A 196 16.43 6.27 -14.95
C THR A 196 17.62 6.84 -14.18
N TYR A 197 18.70 7.20 -14.89
CA TYR A 197 19.84 7.87 -14.28
C TYR A 197 19.45 9.27 -13.81
N GLU A 198 18.66 9.98 -14.60
CA GLU A 198 18.14 11.31 -14.33
C GLU A 198 17.27 11.31 -13.06
N ASP A 199 16.40 10.32 -12.87
CA ASP A 199 15.61 10.22 -11.64
C ASP A 199 16.49 10.10 -10.39
N ARG A 200 17.60 9.36 -10.49
CA ARG A 200 18.54 9.15 -9.38
C ARG A 200 19.32 10.42 -9.08
N GLN A 201 19.68 11.18 -10.10
CA GLN A 201 20.32 12.49 -9.94
C GLN A 201 19.35 13.50 -9.32
N ASP A 202 18.14 13.61 -9.86
CA ASP A 202 17.11 14.54 -9.41
C ASP A 202 16.71 14.27 -7.94
N PHE A 203 16.52 13.00 -7.58
CA PHE A 203 16.15 12.64 -6.22
C PHE A 203 17.33 12.76 -5.24
N GLY A 204 18.53 12.45 -5.73
CA GLY A 204 19.76 12.41 -4.95
C GLY A 204 20.04 11.06 -4.27
N TRP A 205 21.10 11.05 -3.47
CA TRP A 205 21.68 9.85 -2.86
C TRP A 205 20.73 9.07 -1.94
N GLY A 206 19.64 9.70 -1.47
CA GLY A 206 18.65 9.07 -0.59
C GLY A 206 18.02 7.81 -1.17
N LEU A 207 17.89 7.68 -2.50
CA LEU A 207 17.36 6.47 -3.15
C LEU A 207 18.23 5.22 -2.95
N VAL A 208 19.48 5.37 -2.50
CA VAL A 208 20.33 4.22 -2.15
C VAL A 208 19.83 3.55 -0.86
N LEU A 209 19.12 4.29 0.00
CA LEU A 209 18.53 3.76 1.21
C LEU A 209 17.24 3.01 0.89
N THR A 210 17.19 1.72 1.23
CA THR A 210 16.04 0.85 0.94
C THR A 210 14.75 1.34 1.56
N ASP A 211 14.80 2.02 2.70
CA ASP A 211 13.61 2.54 3.37
C ASP A 211 13.02 3.72 2.59
N ILE A 212 13.86 4.59 2.04
CA ILE A 212 13.44 5.71 1.20
C ILE A 212 12.91 5.20 -0.15
N LEU A 213 13.62 4.25 -0.78
CA LEU A 213 13.11 3.58 -1.97
C LEU A 213 11.76 2.91 -1.70
N GLY A 214 11.61 2.29 -0.53
CA GLY A 214 10.37 1.70 -0.04
C GLY A 214 9.23 2.73 0.03
N LEU A 215 9.46 3.96 0.46
CA LEU A 215 8.44 5.00 0.43
C LEU A 215 7.99 5.36 -1.00
N VAL A 216 8.94 5.43 -1.94
CA VAL A 216 8.67 5.69 -3.36
C VAL A 216 7.84 4.56 -3.95
N GLU A 217 8.29 3.32 -3.80
CA GLU A 217 7.57 2.15 -4.30
C GLU A 217 6.15 2.04 -3.71
N GLN A 218 5.96 2.40 -2.44
CA GLN A 218 4.64 2.37 -1.80
C GLN A 218 3.71 3.43 -2.39
N ALA A 219 4.24 4.62 -2.69
CA ALA A 219 3.53 5.67 -3.39
C ALA A 219 3.21 5.29 -4.86
N VAL A 220 4.10 4.55 -5.54
CA VAL A 220 3.82 3.99 -6.87
C VAL A 220 2.69 2.97 -6.80
N LEU A 221 2.73 2.02 -5.85
CA LEU A 221 1.65 1.05 -5.66
C LEU A 221 0.29 1.72 -5.47
N ALA A 222 0.26 2.84 -4.76
CA ALA A 222 -0.97 3.57 -4.49
C ALA A 222 -1.60 4.22 -5.75
N LYS A 223 -0.82 4.38 -6.83
CA LYS A 223 -1.28 5.01 -8.08
C LYS A 223 -1.81 4.01 -9.11
N SER A 224 -1.67 2.72 -8.88
CA SER A 224 -2.24 1.70 -9.77
C SER A 224 -3.76 1.70 -9.69
N THR A 225 -4.44 1.28 -10.76
CA THR A 225 -5.89 1.16 -10.72
C THR A 225 -6.33 -0.02 -9.85
N TYR A 226 -5.60 -1.14 -9.85
CA TYR A 226 -5.84 -2.28 -8.97
C TYR A 226 -4.58 -2.70 -8.21
N PHE A 227 -4.73 -2.98 -6.92
CA PHE A 227 -3.64 -3.32 -6.01
C PHE A 227 -3.90 -4.63 -5.27
N TYR A 228 -2.88 -5.48 -5.19
CA TYR A 228 -2.88 -6.70 -4.39
C TYR A 228 -1.66 -6.76 -3.44
N ALA A 229 -1.85 -7.18 -2.20
CA ALA A 229 -0.76 -7.46 -1.28
C ALA A 229 -1.19 -8.39 -0.13
N HIS A 230 -0.22 -8.85 0.66
CA HIS A 230 -0.48 -9.69 1.83
C HIS A 230 -0.60 -8.88 3.14
N ALA A 231 -1.52 -9.28 4.01
CA ALA A 231 -1.92 -8.59 5.24
C ALA A 231 -0.81 -8.50 6.28
N LEU A 232 0.12 -9.46 6.31
CA LEU A 232 1.25 -9.42 7.26
C LEU A 232 2.27 -8.33 6.92
N SER A 233 2.18 -7.71 5.75
CA SER A 233 3.06 -6.62 5.37
C SER A 233 2.45 -5.26 5.72
N SER A 234 3.07 -4.54 6.65
CA SER A 234 2.73 -3.14 6.95
C SER A 234 2.82 -2.23 5.71
N TYR A 235 3.65 -2.61 4.75
CA TYR A 235 3.79 -1.97 3.45
C TYR A 235 2.48 -1.89 2.67
N ALA A 236 1.64 -2.92 2.77
CA ALA A 236 0.32 -2.95 2.16
C ALA A 236 -0.62 -1.89 2.78
N GLY A 237 -0.52 -1.69 4.10
CA GLY A 237 -1.34 -0.75 4.84
C GLY A 237 -1.15 0.70 4.40
N GLY A 238 0.11 1.13 4.24
CA GLY A 238 0.42 2.48 3.77
C GLY A 238 -0.02 2.72 2.32
N ALA A 239 0.13 1.73 1.44
CA ALA A 239 -0.39 1.82 0.07
C ALA A 239 -1.93 2.01 0.07
N VAL A 240 -2.67 1.20 0.84
CA VAL A 240 -4.13 1.34 0.96
C VAL A 240 -4.55 2.70 1.53
N ASN A 241 -3.87 3.21 2.54
CA ASN A 241 -4.12 4.55 3.07
C ASN A 241 -3.98 5.62 1.97
N MET A 242 -2.88 5.58 1.20
CA MET A 242 -2.67 6.52 0.10
C MET A 242 -3.71 6.39 -1.02
N ARG A 243 -4.12 5.15 -1.36
CA ARG A 243 -5.20 4.90 -2.33
C ARG A 243 -6.52 5.52 -1.90
N ALA A 244 -6.85 5.41 -0.61
CA ALA A 244 -8.08 5.97 -0.07
C ALA A 244 -8.10 7.50 -0.15
N VAL A 245 -7.00 8.15 0.21
CA VAL A 245 -6.84 9.61 0.09
C VAL A 245 -6.87 10.07 -1.37
N ALA A 246 -6.33 9.28 -2.29
CA ALA A 246 -6.37 9.55 -3.72
C ALA A 246 -7.76 9.31 -4.36
N GLY A 247 -8.77 8.89 -3.59
CA GLY A 247 -10.12 8.70 -4.09
C GLY A 247 -10.30 7.42 -4.90
N LEU A 248 -9.44 6.42 -4.73
CA LEU A 248 -9.62 5.13 -5.41
C LEU A 248 -10.78 4.34 -4.81
N ASP A 249 -11.40 3.50 -5.63
CA ASP A 249 -12.53 2.69 -5.20
C ASP A 249 -12.06 1.50 -4.33
N PRO A 250 -12.66 1.24 -3.16
CA PRO A 250 -12.29 0.13 -2.28
C PRO A 250 -12.28 -1.24 -2.94
N ARG A 251 -13.11 -1.46 -3.98
CA ARG A 251 -13.15 -2.72 -4.74
C ARG A 251 -11.85 -3.03 -5.48
N THR A 252 -10.97 -2.03 -5.61
CA THR A 252 -9.73 -2.14 -6.36
C THR A 252 -8.50 -2.46 -5.52
N ALA A 253 -8.65 -2.66 -4.21
CA ALA A 253 -7.55 -3.08 -3.34
C ALA A 253 -7.91 -4.39 -2.64
N ILE A 254 -7.14 -5.45 -2.90
CA ILE A 254 -7.29 -6.75 -2.25
C ILE A 254 -6.09 -6.99 -1.35
N ILE A 255 -6.38 -7.21 -0.07
CA ILE A 255 -5.39 -7.65 0.90
C ILE A 255 -5.78 -9.05 1.39
N ASP A 256 -4.92 -10.03 1.17
CA ASP A 256 -5.12 -11.44 1.60
C ASP A 256 -4.35 -11.80 2.87
#